data_AF-A0A2S7XTA9-F1
#
_entry.id   AF-A0A2S7XTA9-F1
#
_cell.length_a   1.000
_cell.length_b   1.000
_cell.length_c   1.000
_cell.angle_alpha   90.00
_cell.angle_beta   90.00
_cell.angle_gamma   90.00
#
_symmetry.space_group_name_H-M   'P 1'
#
loop_
_entity.id
_entity.type
_entity.pdbx_description
1 polymer ?
#
loop_
_entity_poly.entity_id
_entity_poly.type
_entity_poly.pdbx_seq_one_letter_code
_entity_poly.pdbx_strand_id
1 'polypeptide(L)' 'MEQLFMTHAESRLIHGREWNSKPSRFMNEIPGELIEHIRFNKVAQYNEAVMRVKERMAMTMQ' A
#
# COMPACT_ATOMS: atom_id res chain seq x y z
N MET A 1 -1.39 18.92 -4.57
CA MET A 1 -1.26 17.73 -5.43
C MET A 1 -1.99 16.57 -4.75
N GLU A 2 -2.81 15.82 -5.49
CA GLU A 2 -3.60 14.71 -4.93
C GLU A 2 -2.87 13.37 -5.16
N GLN A 3 -3.00 12.43 -4.22
CA GLN A 3 -2.37 11.11 -4.26
C GLN A 3 -3.41 10.02 -4.03
N LEU A 4 -3.29 8.91 -4.76
CA LEU A 4 -4.12 7.71 -4.60
C LEU A 4 -3.33 6.61 -3.90
N PHE A 5 -3.90 6.04 -2.84
CA PHE A 5 -3.36 4.90 -2.13
C PHE A 5 -4.28 3.69 -2.31
N MET A 6 -3.70 2.54 -2.66
CA MET A 6 -4.41 1.28 -2.80
C MET A 6 -3.77 0.25 -1.86
N THR A 7 -4.59 -0.55 -1.19
CA THR A 7 -4.13 -1.59 -0.27
C THR A 7 -4.83 -2.91 -0.57
N HIS A 8 -4.14 -4.03 -0.30
CA HIS A 8 -4.74 -5.36 -0.32
C HIS A 8 -4.21 -6.17 0.86
N ALA A 9 -5.02 -7.11 1.34
CA ALA A 9 -4.62 -8.04 2.38
C ALA A 9 -4.29 -9.41 1.77
N GLU A 10 -3.27 -10.07 2.29
CA GLU A 10 -2.91 -11.44 1.90
C GLU A 10 -3.91 -12.46 2.45
N SER A 11 -4.42 -12.21 3.66
CA SER A 11 -5.43 -13.02 4.34
C SER A 11 -6.58 -12.15 4.85
N ARG A 12 -7.81 -12.68 4.75
CA ARG A 12 -9.03 -12.05 5.27
C ARG A 12 -9.88 -13.09 5.98
N LEU A 13 -10.54 -12.69 7.07
CA LEU A 13 -11.61 -13.49 7.67
C LEU A 13 -12.92 -13.17 6.94
N ILE A 14 -13.47 -14.14 6.21
CA ILE A 14 -14.73 -13.99 5.49
C ILE A 14 -15.65 -15.14 5.91
N HIS A 15 -16.84 -14.82 6.45
CA HIS A 15 -17.78 -15.80 7.02
C HIS A 15 -17.14 -16.73 8.08
N GLY A 16 -16.25 -16.17 8.91
CA GLY A 16 -15.58 -16.92 9.99
C GLY A 16 -14.48 -17.88 9.52
N ARG A 17 -14.13 -17.87 8.22
CA ARG A 17 -13.01 -18.66 7.68
C ARG A 17 -11.92 -17.75 7.17
N GLU A 18 -10.68 -18.20 7.36
CA GLU A 18 -9.52 -17.52 6.78
C GLU A 18 -9.47 -17.79 5.28
N TRP A 19 -9.31 -16.72 4.51
CA TRP A 19 -9.27 -16.77 3.05
C TRP A 19 -8.06 -16.00 2.51
N ASN A 20 -7.18 -16.73 1.83
CA ASN A 20 -5.98 -16.18 1.20
C ASN A 20 -6.30 -15.72 -0.22
N SER A 21 -6.38 -14.40 -0.43
CA SER A 21 -6.69 -13.81 -1.74
C SER A 21 -5.41 -13.41 -2.46
N LYS A 22 -5.31 -13.73 -3.75
CA LYS A 22 -4.31 -13.09 -4.61
C LYS A 22 -4.64 -11.59 -4.76
N PRO A 23 -3.64 -10.72 -4.99
CA PRO A 23 -3.89 -9.32 -5.33
C PRO A 23 -4.82 -9.19 -6.54
N SER A 24 -5.57 -8.09 -6.60
CA SER A 24 -6.43 -7.79 -7.75
C SER A 24 -5.61 -7.73 -9.04
N ARG A 25 -6.13 -8.33 -10.13
CA ARG A 25 -5.48 -8.26 -11.46
C ARG A 25 -5.23 -6.82 -11.91
N PHE A 26 -6.09 -5.89 -11.51
CA PHE A 26 -5.99 -4.48 -11.85
C PHE A 26 -4.71 -3.82 -11.31
N MET A 27 -4.12 -4.34 -10.22
CA MET A 27 -2.84 -3.82 -9.72
C MET A 27 -1.70 -4.01 -10.73
N ASN A 28 -1.77 -5.07 -11.55
CA ASN A 28 -0.78 -5.36 -12.58
C ASN A 28 -1.12 -4.71 -13.94
N GLU A 29 -2.33 -4.17 -14.08
CA GLU A 29 -2.76 -3.47 -15.30
C GLU A 29 -2.37 -1.97 -15.26
N ILE A 30 -1.98 -1.45 -14.10
CA ILE A 30 -1.47 -0.08 -13.95
C ILE A 30 -0.01 -0.02 -14.44
N PRO A 31 0.39 1.01 -15.22
CA PRO A 31 1.78 1.20 -15.62
C PRO A 31 2.73 1.30 -14.42
N GLY A 32 3.85 0.58 -14.45
CA GLY A 32 4.76 0.44 -13.32
C GLY A 32 5.45 1.75 -12.91
N GLU A 33 5.63 2.68 -13.85
CA GLU A 33 6.16 4.03 -13.61
C GLU A 33 5.22 4.92 -12.78
N LEU A 34 3.94 4.55 -12.68
CA LEU A 34 2.93 5.26 -11.89
C LEU A 34 2.70 4.61 -10.51
N ILE A 35 3.38 3.49 -10.21
CA ILE A 35 3.19 2.74 -8.97
C ILE A 35 4.46 2.79 -8.12
N GLU A 36 4.28 3.15 -6.85
CA GLU A 36 5.26 2.90 -5.80
C GLU A 36 4.82 1.71 -4.95
N HIS A 37 5.54 0.59 -5.05
CA HIS A 37 5.25 -0.58 -4.22
C HIS A 37 5.79 -0.41 -2.80
N ILE A 38 4.87 -0.33 -1.84
CA ILE A 38 5.19 -0.22 -0.42
C ILE A 38 4.89 -1.57 0.25
N ARG A 39 5.93 -2.33 0.64
CA ARG A 39 5.79 -3.58 1.39
C ARG A 39 6.78 -3.64 2.54
N PHE A 40 6.31 -4.04 3.71
CA PHE A 40 7.12 -4.10 4.93
C PHE A 40 7.31 -5.53 5.36
N ASN A 41 8.55 -6.01 5.32
CA ASN A 41 8.91 -7.32 5.86
C ASN A 41 9.32 -7.21 7.34
N LYS A 42 9.52 -5.99 7.85
CA LYS A 42 9.89 -5.69 9.23
C LYS A 42 9.15 -4.47 9.75
N VAL A 43 8.81 -4.45 11.04
CA VAL A 43 8.14 -3.31 11.71
C VAL A 43 8.93 -2.00 11.58
N ALA A 44 10.27 -2.06 11.59
CA ALA A 44 11.11 -0.88 11.37
C ALA A 44 10.88 -0.25 9.98
N GLN A 45 10.72 -1.08 8.93
CA GLN A 45 10.46 -0.61 7.57
C GLN A 45 9.07 0.04 7.45
N TYR A 46 8.09 -0.47 8.20
CA TYR A 46 6.76 0.14 8.28
C TYR A 46 6.82 1.56 8.85
N ASN A 47 7.51 1.73 9.99
CA ASN A 47 7.63 3.04 10.62
C ASN A 47 8.34 4.05 9.71
N GLU A 48 9.44 3.64 9.06
CA GLU A 48 10.19 4.52 8.14
C GLU A 48 9.34 4.99 6.95
N ALA A 49 8.56 4.10 6.33
CA ALA A 49 7.74 4.50 5.20
C ALA A 49 6.50 5.32 5.60
N VAL A 50 5.91 5.05 6.77
CA VAL A 50 4.87 5.93 7.32
C VAL A 50 5.41 7.35 7.50
N MET A 51 6.66 7.50 7.95
CA MET A 51 7.30 8.81 8.06
C MET A 51 7.52 9.46 6.69
N ARG A 52 8.01 8.71 5.69
CA ARG A 52 8.18 9.24 4.32
C ARG A 52 6.88 9.70 3.67
N VAL A 53 5.79 8.95 3.87
CA VAL A 53 4.46 9.35 3.37
C VAL A 53 4.03 10.65 4.05
N LYS A 54 4.19 10.76 5.37
CA LYS A 54 3.88 11.99 6.13
C LYS A 54 4.72 13.18 5.66
N GLU A 55 6.01 12.99 5.40
CA GLU A 55 6.91 14.03 4.90
C GLU A 55 6.49 14.53 3.51
N ARG A 56 6.19 13.63 2.57
CA ARG A 56 5.69 14.00 1.23
C ARG A 56 4.35 14.73 1.29
N MET A 57 3.44 14.28 2.15
CA MET A 57 2.16 14.97 2.37
C MET A 57 2.39 16.38 2.93
N ALA A 58 3.31 16.56 3.88
CA ALA A 58 3.65 17.85 4.46
C ALA A 58 4.28 18.82 3.44
N MET A 59 5.19 18.33 2.58
CA MET A 59 5.80 19.13 1.50
C MET A 59 4.80 19.57 0.43
N THR A 60 3.71 18.81 0.26
CA THR A 60 2.68 19.11 -0.74
C THR A 60 1.67 20.17 -0.26
N MET A 61 1.71 20.55 1.03
CA MET A 61 0.83 21.56 1.65
C MET A 61 1.49 22.94 1.84
N GLN A 62 2.73 23.14 1.37
CA GLN A 62 3.38 24.45 1.23
C GLN A 62 3.30 24.93 -0.21
#